data_AF-A0ABD1CC56-F1
#
_entry.id   AF-A0ABD1CC56-F1
#
_cell.length_a   1.000
_cell.length_b   1.000
_cell.length_c   1.000
_cell.angle_alpha   90.00
_cell.angle_beta   90.00
_cell.angle_gamma   90.00
#
_symmetry.space_group_name_H-M   'P 1'
#
loop_
_entity.id
_entity.type
_entity.pdbx_description
1 polymer ?
#
loop_
_entity_poly.entity_id
_entity_poly.type
_entity_poly.pdbx_seq_one_letter_code
_entity_poly.pdbx_strand_id
1 'polypeptide(L)'
;CGFDGYSYNPLKLSIIVIGHINTICDRLMDNAELNKILPDNSEDSEPTSFYGVFDGHGGQDAAIYTSAHLCYNIAKSSKYPHNIEAAMREAFLKTDDAFIDKSDKHAMYSGTTAVVFIYRANEKKLFAGWVGDSQALLAAEGKVCQIVSPHTPSVESERIRIEKMGGVIMNWDGSYRVNGQLAISRAIGDASHKPFIS
;
A
#
# COMPACT_ATOMS: atom_id res chain seq x y z
N CYS A 1 10.46 -4.87 -9.29
CA CYS A 1 10.22 -3.44 -9.58
C CYS A 1 9.19 -2.94 -8.59
N GLY A 2 9.33 -1.71 -8.10
CA GLY A 2 8.63 -1.26 -6.89
C GLY A 2 9.57 -1.09 -5.69
N PHE A 3 9.03 -0.56 -4.59
CA PHE A 3 9.75 -0.24 -3.36
C PHE A 3 9.75 -1.43 -2.39
N ASP A 4 10.90 -2.08 -2.21
CA ASP A 4 11.04 -3.24 -1.30
C ASP A 4 11.21 -2.87 0.19
N GLY A 5 11.16 -1.59 0.52
CA GLY A 5 11.46 -1.08 1.85
C GLY A 5 12.89 -0.53 2.02
N TYR A 6 13.79 -0.72 1.05
CA TYR A 6 15.19 -0.25 1.08
C TYR A 6 15.60 0.50 -0.18
N SER A 7 15.11 0.08 -1.35
CA SER A 7 15.48 0.64 -2.65
C SER A 7 14.30 0.66 -3.61
N TYR A 8 14.30 1.63 -4.52
CA TYR A 8 13.26 1.77 -5.54
C TYR A 8 13.85 1.60 -6.94
N ASN A 9 13.23 0.72 -7.72
CA ASN A 9 13.54 0.54 -9.13
C ASN A 9 12.27 0.79 -9.97
N PRO A 10 12.18 1.94 -10.69
CA PRO A 10 11.02 2.25 -11.52
C PRO A 10 10.93 1.32 -12.72
N LEU A 11 9.72 0.81 -13.00
CA LEU A 11 9.40 0.19 -14.28
C LEU A 11 9.13 1.26 -15.32
N LYS A 12 9.90 1.26 -16.41
CA LYS A 12 9.49 1.91 -17.66
C LYS A 12 8.69 0.90 -18.47
N LEU A 13 7.43 1.22 -18.76
CA LEU A 13 6.55 0.36 -19.54
C LEU A 13 6.53 0.83 -21.00
N SER A 14 6.43 -0.11 -21.94
CA SER A 14 6.11 0.16 -23.35
C SER A 14 4.67 -0.23 -23.69
N ILE A 15 3.87 -0.60 -22.67
CA ILE A 15 2.57 -1.27 -22.80
C ILE A 15 1.41 -0.41 -22.26
N ILE A 16 0.21 -0.68 -22.75
CA ILE A 16 -1.05 -0.18 -22.21
C ILE A 16 -1.38 -1.00 -20.95
N VAL A 17 -1.65 -0.33 -19.83
CA VAL A 17 -2.08 -0.98 -18.59
C VAL A 17 -3.60 -1.14 -18.61
N ILE A 18 -4.08 -2.38 -18.57
CA ILE A 18 -5.50 -2.71 -18.40
C ILE A 18 -5.65 -3.33 -17.01
N GLY A 19 -6.35 -2.64 -16.10
CA GLY A 19 -6.64 -3.15 -14.76
C GLY A 19 -8.03 -3.77 -14.70
N HIS A 20 -8.12 -5.03 -14.25
CA HIS A 20 -9.36 -5.65 -13.78
C HIS A 20 -9.26 -5.79 -12.27
N ILE A 21 -10.11 -5.08 -11.53
CA ILE A 21 -10.22 -5.18 -10.07
C ILE A 21 -11.60 -5.78 -9.80
N ASN A 22 -11.67 -6.82 -8.97
CA ASN A 22 -12.96 -7.39 -8.55
C ASN A 22 -13.65 -6.45 -7.55
N THR A 23 -14.98 -6.50 -7.53
CA THR A 23 -15.99 -5.62 -6.89
C THR A 23 -15.85 -5.29 -5.40
N ILE A 24 -14.76 -5.68 -4.74
CA ILE A 24 -14.46 -5.36 -3.33
C ILE A 24 -13.76 -3.99 -3.19
N CYS A 25 -13.29 -3.37 -4.29
CA CYS A 25 -12.60 -2.08 -4.27
C CYS A 25 -12.98 -1.15 -5.46
N ASP A 26 -14.27 -1.10 -5.84
CA ASP A 26 -14.77 -0.33 -6.99
C ASP A 26 -14.93 1.19 -6.73
N ARG A 27 -13.86 1.85 -6.30
CA ARG A 27 -13.68 3.27 -6.62
C ARG A 27 -12.40 3.45 -7.40
N LEU A 28 -12.49 3.14 -8.69
CA LEU A 28 -11.64 3.78 -9.69
C LEU A 28 -11.94 5.28 -9.62
N MET A 29 -11.08 6.06 -8.95
CA MET A 29 -11.01 7.48 -9.26
C MET A 29 -10.42 7.56 -10.67
N ASP A 30 -11.27 7.84 -11.64
CA ASP A 30 -10.80 8.27 -12.95
C ASP A 30 -10.03 9.60 -12.80
N ASN A 31 -9.27 9.97 -13.83
CA ASN A 31 -8.50 11.22 -13.84
C ASN A 31 -9.35 12.45 -13.47
N ALA A 32 -10.64 12.47 -13.80
CA ALA A 32 -11.50 13.61 -13.53
C ALA A 32 -11.83 13.74 -12.03
N GLU A 33 -11.99 12.63 -11.30
CA GLU A 33 -12.13 12.62 -9.83
C GLU A 33 -10.79 12.89 -9.13
N LEU A 34 -9.69 12.33 -9.64
CA LEU A 34 -8.34 12.57 -9.11
C LEU A 34 -7.98 14.06 -9.22
N ASN A 35 -8.23 14.68 -10.38
CA ASN A 35 -7.94 16.08 -10.65
C ASN A 35 -8.79 17.06 -9.83
N LYS A 36 -9.98 16.66 -9.37
CA LYS A 36 -10.79 17.46 -8.42
C LYS A 36 -10.20 17.43 -7.00
N ILE A 37 -9.41 16.42 -6.69
CA ILE A 37 -8.83 16.19 -5.36
C ILE A 37 -7.41 16.76 -5.26
N LEU A 38 -6.69 16.80 -6.39
CA LEU A 38 -5.41 17.49 -6.52
C LEU A 38 -5.56 18.96 -6.06
N PRO A 39 -4.60 19.51 -5.32
CA PRO A 39 -4.65 20.93 -4.94
C PRO A 39 -4.78 21.81 -6.20
N ASP A 40 -5.61 22.85 -6.12
CA ASP A 40 -5.98 23.77 -7.22
C ASP A 40 -4.80 24.46 -7.96
N ASN A 41 -3.55 24.14 -7.59
CA ASN A 41 -2.31 24.68 -8.13
C ASN A 41 -1.35 23.61 -8.71
N SER A 42 -1.77 22.35 -8.93
CA SER A 42 -0.88 21.41 -9.62
C SER A 42 -0.83 21.72 -11.11
N GLU A 43 0.31 22.19 -11.62
CA GLU A 43 0.64 22.25 -13.05
C GLU A 43 0.68 20.85 -13.72
N ASP A 44 0.29 19.81 -13.00
CA ASP A 44 0.32 18.42 -13.45
C ASP A 44 -0.84 18.14 -14.40
N SER A 45 -0.52 18.09 -15.70
CA SER A 45 -1.45 17.73 -16.76
C SER A 45 -1.33 16.27 -17.20
N GLU A 46 -0.49 15.48 -16.50
CA GLU A 46 -0.20 14.11 -16.86
C GLU A 46 -1.38 13.18 -16.52
N PRO A 47 -1.97 12.48 -17.51
CA PRO A 47 -3.04 11.53 -17.24
C PRO A 47 -2.55 10.43 -16.30
N THR A 48 -3.17 10.38 -15.13
CA THR A 48 -2.81 9.51 -14.02
C THR A 48 -3.95 8.56 -13.64
N SER A 49 -3.65 7.29 -13.42
CA SER A 49 -4.61 6.32 -12.90
C SER A 49 -4.13 5.76 -11.57
N PHE A 50 -5.04 5.61 -10.61
CA PHE A 50 -4.78 4.97 -9.33
C PHE A 50 -5.52 3.63 -9.25
N TYR A 51 -4.83 2.60 -8.79
CA TYR A 51 -5.39 1.27 -8.54
C TYR A 51 -5.00 0.83 -7.14
N GLY A 52 -5.89 0.16 -6.42
CA GLY A 52 -5.62 -0.30 -5.06
C GLY A 52 -6.41 -1.54 -4.70
N VAL A 53 -5.78 -2.44 -3.95
CA VAL A 53 -6.43 -3.57 -3.27
C VAL A 53 -6.11 -3.47 -1.80
N PHE A 54 -7.13 -3.60 -0.96
CA PHE A 54 -7.06 -3.46 0.49
C PHE A 54 -7.72 -4.68 1.13
N ASP A 55 -6.92 -5.62 1.60
CA ASP A 55 -7.42 -6.81 2.29
C ASP A 55 -7.46 -6.55 3.80
N GLY A 56 -8.66 -6.38 4.34
CA GLY A 56 -8.91 -6.01 5.73
C GLY A 56 -9.06 -7.22 6.65
N HIS A 57 -8.57 -7.08 7.88
CA HIS A 57 -8.69 -8.09 8.93
C HIS A 57 -9.05 -7.45 10.27
N GLY A 58 -9.65 -8.24 11.17
CA GLY A 58 -10.11 -7.72 12.47
C GLY A 58 -11.25 -6.69 12.37
N GLY A 59 -11.90 -6.59 11.21
CA GLY A 59 -12.91 -5.59 10.86
C GLY A 59 -12.69 -5.05 9.44
N GLN A 60 -13.57 -4.19 8.96
CA GLN A 60 -13.47 -3.59 7.62
C GLN A 60 -13.01 -2.12 7.65
N ASP A 61 -12.95 -1.51 8.83
CA ASP A 61 -12.75 -0.07 8.98
C ASP A 61 -11.41 0.42 8.41
N ALA A 62 -10.32 -0.32 8.66
CA ALA A 62 -8.99 0.01 8.13
C ALA A 62 -8.95 -0.02 6.59
N ALA A 63 -9.56 -1.05 5.97
CA ALA A 63 -9.63 -1.18 4.52
C ALA A 63 -10.50 -0.07 3.89
N ILE A 64 -11.66 0.21 4.49
CA ILE A 64 -12.56 1.29 4.05
C ILE A 64 -11.87 2.65 4.19
N TYR A 65 -11.23 2.90 5.33
CA TYR A 65 -10.52 4.15 5.57
C TYR A 65 -9.37 4.33 4.59
N THR A 66 -8.54 3.30 4.42
CA THR A 66 -7.38 3.35 3.52
C THR A 66 -7.81 3.59 2.07
N SER A 67 -8.83 2.87 1.59
CA SER A 67 -9.33 3.06 0.22
C SER A 67 -9.88 4.47 -0.04
N ALA A 68 -10.45 5.11 0.99
CA ALA A 68 -10.97 6.46 0.88
C ALA A 68 -9.89 7.56 0.98
N HIS A 69 -8.81 7.34 1.74
CA HIS A 69 -7.87 8.42 2.11
C HIS A 69 -6.48 8.29 1.49
N LEU A 70 -6.01 7.09 1.16
CA LEU A 70 -4.62 6.90 0.74
C LEU A 70 -4.32 7.64 -0.58
N CYS A 71 -5.20 7.50 -1.57
CA CYS A 71 -5.06 8.20 -2.86
C CYS A 71 -5.07 9.73 -2.68
N TYR A 72 -6.00 10.24 -1.86
CA TYR A 72 -6.09 11.65 -1.49
C TYR A 72 -4.79 12.15 -0.83
N ASN A 73 -4.24 11.38 0.12
CA ASN A 73 -3.02 11.75 0.83
C ASN A 73 -1.80 11.78 -0.10
N ILE A 74 -1.74 10.91 -1.11
CA ILE A 74 -0.70 10.96 -2.14
C ILE A 74 -0.83 12.24 -2.96
N ALA A 75 -2.05 12.53 -3.45
CA ALA A 75 -2.37 13.71 -4.25
C ALA A 75 -2.10 15.04 -3.51
N LYS A 76 -2.20 15.05 -2.16
CA LYS A 76 -1.92 16.22 -1.32
C LYS A 76 -0.48 16.35 -0.84
N SER A 77 0.37 15.33 -1.04
CA SER A 77 1.77 15.45 -0.65
C SER A 77 2.46 16.53 -1.48
N SER A 78 3.28 17.36 -0.82
CA SER A 78 4.13 18.36 -1.51
C SER A 78 5.15 17.73 -2.46
N LYS A 79 5.34 16.41 -2.37
CA LYS A 79 6.22 15.64 -3.26
C LYS A 79 5.54 15.26 -4.56
N TYR A 80 4.21 15.27 -4.62
CA TYR A 80 3.48 15.01 -5.86
C TYR A 80 3.47 16.26 -6.76
N PRO A 81 3.64 16.14 -8.10
CA PRO A 81 3.93 14.91 -8.85
C PRO A 81 5.42 14.57 -9.00
N HIS A 82 6.31 15.47 -8.59
CA HIS A 82 7.75 15.41 -8.93
C HIS A 82 8.50 14.20 -8.32
N ASN A 83 8.02 13.68 -7.19
CA ASN A 83 8.57 12.52 -6.50
C ASN A 83 7.43 11.65 -5.93
N ILE A 84 6.78 10.89 -6.81
CA ILE A 84 5.65 10.01 -6.49
C ILE A 84 6.04 8.96 -5.44
N GLU A 85 7.25 8.42 -5.46
CA GLU A 85 7.70 7.45 -4.44
C GLU A 85 7.70 8.05 -3.04
N ALA A 86 8.28 9.24 -2.87
CA ALA A 86 8.26 9.94 -1.60
C ALA A 86 6.84 10.33 -1.18
N ALA A 87 6.00 10.75 -2.13
CA ALA A 87 4.59 11.06 -1.90
C ALA A 87 3.81 9.83 -1.41
N MET A 88 4.04 8.66 -2.03
CA MET A 88 3.45 7.39 -1.61
C MET A 88 3.89 7.03 -0.19
N ARG A 89 5.20 7.06 0.09
CA ARG A 89 5.71 6.75 1.44
C ARG A 89 5.10 7.67 2.51
N GLU A 90 5.06 8.97 2.26
CA GLU A 90 4.43 9.94 3.16
C GLU A 90 2.93 9.64 3.35
N ALA A 91 2.23 9.32 2.27
CA ALA A 91 0.80 9.06 2.31
C ALA A 91 0.46 7.77 3.05
N PHE A 92 1.25 6.69 2.92
CA PHE A 92 1.05 5.47 3.69
C PHE A 92 1.17 5.75 5.19
N LEU A 93 2.25 6.41 5.62
CA LEU A 93 2.47 6.79 7.01
C LEU A 93 1.36 7.70 7.54
N LYS A 94 1.02 8.75 6.79
CA LYS A 94 -0.04 9.69 7.17
C LYS A 94 -1.41 9.02 7.28
N THR A 95 -1.71 8.06 6.40
CA THR A 95 -2.97 7.32 6.43
C THR A 95 -3.02 6.38 7.64
N ASP A 96 -1.89 5.74 7.97
CA ASP A 96 -1.75 4.89 9.16
C ASP A 96 -1.93 5.70 10.44
N ASP A 97 -1.15 6.78 10.62
CA ASP A 97 -1.21 7.65 11.79
C ASP A 97 -2.63 8.21 12.00
N ALA A 98 -3.26 8.70 10.92
CA ALA A 98 -4.61 9.25 10.99
C ALA A 98 -5.69 8.20 11.28
N PHE A 99 -5.49 6.95 10.83
CA PHE A 99 -6.38 5.85 11.18
C PHE A 99 -6.21 5.44 12.64
N ILE A 100 -4.97 5.32 13.14
CA ILE A 100 -4.66 5.01 14.53
C ILE A 100 -5.25 6.07 15.49
N ASP A 101 -5.03 7.35 15.18
CA ASP A 101 -5.59 8.47 15.96
C ASP A 101 -7.13 8.45 16.03
N LYS A 102 -7.77 7.93 14.98
CA LYS A 102 -9.23 7.78 14.91
C LYS A 102 -9.69 6.49 15.61
N SER A 103 -8.92 5.42 15.50
CA SER A 103 -9.26 4.12 16.08
C SER A 103 -9.27 4.15 17.60
N ASP A 104 -8.35 4.91 18.22
CA ASP A 104 -8.29 5.09 19.67
C ASP A 104 -9.56 5.73 20.24
N LYS A 105 -10.23 6.58 19.44
CA LYS A 105 -11.46 7.27 19.82
C LYS A 105 -12.72 6.42 19.64
N HIS A 106 -12.64 5.37 18.82
CA HIS A 106 -13.79 4.56 18.40
C HIS A 106 -13.63 3.06 18.71
N ALA A 107 -12.59 2.66 19.45
CA ALA A 107 -12.26 1.27 19.76
C ALA A 107 -12.21 0.37 18.51
N MET A 108 -11.59 0.87 17.44
CA MET A 108 -11.36 0.08 16.22
C MET A 108 -10.01 -0.64 16.34
N TYR A 109 -9.96 -1.92 16.00
CA TYR A 109 -8.75 -2.74 16.09
C TYR A 109 -8.39 -3.41 14.75
N SER A 110 -9.09 -3.06 13.68
CA SER A 110 -8.85 -3.64 12.36
C SER A 110 -7.51 -3.20 11.78
N GLY A 111 -6.92 -4.05 10.96
CA GLY A 111 -5.84 -3.70 10.07
C GLY A 111 -6.21 -3.97 8.62
N THR A 112 -5.37 -3.52 7.70
CA THR A 112 -5.49 -3.86 6.29
C THR A 112 -4.11 -3.98 5.66
N THR A 113 -3.97 -4.97 4.77
CA THR A 113 -2.92 -4.92 3.76
C THR A 113 -3.29 -3.83 2.74
N ALA A 114 -2.31 -3.38 1.97
CA ALA A 114 -2.56 -2.50 0.84
C ALA A 114 -1.53 -2.77 -0.23
N VAL A 115 -1.97 -2.92 -1.48
CA VAL A 115 -1.11 -2.82 -2.65
C VAL A 115 -1.73 -1.82 -3.60
N VAL A 116 -0.97 -0.79 -3.97
CA VAL A 116 -1.47 0.31 -4.80
C VAL A 116 -0.52 0.63 -5.94
N PHE A 117 -1.10 1.14 -7.02
CA PHE A 117 -0.40 1.51 -8.23
C PHE A 117 -0.80 2.91 -8.70
N ILE A 118 0.19 3.66 -9.17
CA ILE A 118 0.00 4.91 -9.90
C ILE A 118 0.58 4.74 -11.29
N TYR A 119 -0.26 4.86 -12.31
CA TYR A 119 0.16 4.82 -13.71
C TYR A 119 0.12 6.22 -14.32
N ARG A 120 1.26 6.68 -14.83
CA ARG A 120 1.44 7.95 -15.54
C ARG A 120 1.50 7.64 -17.04
N ALA A 121 0.45 7.97 -17.78
CA ALA A 121 0.18 7.39 -19.10
C ALA A 121 1.15 7.85 -20.21
N ASN A 122 1.39 9.15 -20.34
CA ASN A 122 2.33 9.68 -21.33
C ASN A 122 3.78 9.40 -20.93
N GLU A 123 4.09 9.44 -19.63
CA GLU A 123 5.40 9.05 -19.11
C GLU A 123 5.67 7.54 -19.23
N LYS A 124 4.60 6.75 -19.39
CA LYS A 124 4.60 5.28 -19.37
C LYS A 124 5.32 4.70 -18.15
N LYS A 125 5.07 5.30 -16.98
CA LYS A 125 5.65 4.86 -15.71
C LYS A 125 4.58 4.28 -14.80
N LEU A 126 4.90 3.14 -14.20
CA LEU A 126 4.08 2.51 -13.17
C LEU A 126 4.83 2.58 -11.84
N PHE A 127 4.21 3.21 -10.86
CA PHE A 127 4.67 3.26 -9.48
C PHE A 127 3.86 2.27 -8.66
N ALA A 128 4.53 1.58 -7.74
CA ALA A 128 3.90 0.57 -6.89
C ALA A 128 4.35 0.77 -5.44
N GLY A 129 3.42 0.64 -4.49
CA GLY A 129 3.69 0.66 -3.06
C GLY A 129 2.77 -0.30 -2.33
N TRP A 130 3.27 -0.96 -1.30
CA TRP A 130 2.52 -1.97 -0.57
C TRP A 130 2.91 -2.12 0.90
N VAL A 131 1.97 -2.64 1.68
CA VAL A 131 2.15 -3.21 3.02
C VAL A 131 1.34 -4.51 3.10
N GLY A 132 1.82 -5.50 3.85
CA GLY A 132 1.22 -6.82 3.95
C GLY A 132 1.57 -7.74 2.79
N ASP A 133 0.69 -8.69 2.51
CA ASP A 133 0.92 -9.84 1.62
C ASP A 133 -0.09 -9.94 0.46
N SER A 134 -0.90 -8.91 0.23
CA SER A 134 -1.66 -8.76 -1.01
C SER A 134 -0.73 -8.82 -2.23
N GLN A 135 -1.02 -9.72 -3.16
CA GLN A 135 -0.14 -10.01 -4.31
C GLN A 135 -0.47 -9.11 -5.51
N ALA A 136 0.55 -8.82 -6.32
CA ALA A 136 0.35 -8.22 -7.62
C ALA A 136 1.36 -8.72 -8.65
N LEU A 137 0.84 -8.99 -9.84
CA LEU A 137 1.57 -9.54 -10.99
C LEU A 137 1.39 -8.60 -12.17
N LEU A 138 2.49 -8.31 -12.88
CA LEU A 138 2.45 -7.64 -14.17
C LEU A 138 2.68 -8.66 -15.27
N ALA A 139 1.70 -8.84 -16.16
CA ALA A 139 1.81 -9.74 -17.30
C ALA A 139 1.89 -8.95 -18.61
N ALA A 140 2.89 -9.25 -19.44
CA ALA A 140 3.08 -8.62 -20.75
C ALA A 140 3.81 -9.59 -21.70
N GLU A 141 3.32 -9.71 -22.94
CA GLU A 141 3.97 -10.50 -24.00
C GLU A 141 4.33 -11.94 -23.57
N GLY A 142 3.40 -12.60 -22.86
CA GLY A 142 3.60 -13.96 -22.35
C GLY A 142 4.59 -14.08 -21.19
N LYS A 143 5.10 -12.97 -20.66
CA LYS A 143 5.94 -12.91 -19.45
C LYS A 143 5.13 -12.42 -18.27
N VAL A 144 5.39 -12.98 -17.10
CA VAL A 144 4.79 -12.55 -15.83
C VAL A 144 5.89 -12.10 -14.89
N CYS A 145 5.71 -10.93 -14.29
CA CYS A 145 6.63 -10.33 -13.32
C CYS A 145 5.90 -10.13 -11.99
N GLN A 146 6.39 -10.77 -10.94
CA GLN A 146 5.94 -10.50 -9.57
C GLN A 146 6.40 -9.10 -9.14
N ILE A 147 5.46 -8.26 -8.74
CA ILE A 147 5.74 -6.90 -8.29
C ILE A 147 6.00 -6.87 -6.79
N VAL A 148 5.13 -7.53 -6.03
CA VAL A 148 5.13 -7.47 -4.55
C VAL A 148 6.12 -8.48 -3.99
N SER A 149 7.02 -8.00 -3.14
CA SER A 149 7.73 -8.84 -2.17
C SER A 149 6.90 -8.87 -0.87
N PRO A 150 6.28 -10.01 -0.51
CA PRO A 150 5.29 -10.04 0.57
C PRO A 150 5.91 -9.67 1.93
N HIS A 151 5.22 -8.85 2.71
CA HIS A 151 5.62 -8.54 4.08
C HIS A 151 5.03 -9.56 5.05
N THR A 152 5.72 -10.69 5.23
CA THR A 152 5.33 -11.76 6.16
C THR A 152 6.43 -12.10 7.15
N PRO A 153 6.11 -12.69 8.32
CA PRO A 153 7.09 -13.13 9.31
C PRO A 153 8.05 -14.23 8.84
N SER A 154 7.79 -14.84 7.68
CA SER A 154 8.68 -15.80 7.06
C SER A 154 9.87 -15.15 6.35
N VAL A 155 9.75 -13.87 5.98
CA VAL A 155 10.79 -13.09 5.31
C VAL A 155 11.85 -12.66 6.33
N GLU A 156 13.10 -12.97 6.04
CA GLU A 156 14.21 -12.79 6.98
C GLU A 156 14.41 -11.34 7.41
N SER A 157 14.33 -10.38 6.49
CA SER A 157 14.44 -8.94 6.82
C SER A 157 13.32 -8.48 7.77
N GLU A 158 12.11 -9.02 7.61
CA GLU A 158 10.97 -8.71 8.46
C GLU A 158 11.11 -9.36 9.84
N ARG A 159 11.58 -10.61 9.89
CA ARG A 159 11.90 -11.31 11.15
C ARG A 159 12.94 -10.53 11.96
N ILE A 160 14.07 -10.18 11.34
CA ILE A 160 15.15 -9.41 11.98
C ILE A 160 14.62 -8.07 12.50
N ARG A 161 13.81 -7.36 11.69
CA ARG A 161 13.20 -6.08 12.11
C ARG A 161 12.33 -6.26 13.35
N ILE A 162 11.46 -7.26 13.37
CA ILE A 162 10.53 -7.52 14.47
C ILE A 162 11.27 -7.93 15.75
N GLU A 163 12.23 -8.86 15.64
CA GLU A 163 13.02 -9.34 16.78
C GLU A 163 13.87 -8.23 17.40
N LYS A 164 14.45 -7.36 16.56
CA LYS A 164 15.20 -6.17 17.03
C LYS A 164 14.35 -5.21 17.87
N MET A 165 13.03 -5.20 17.65
CA MET A 165 12.07 -4.38 18.38
C MET A 165 11.54 -5.08 19.64
N GLY A 166 11.98 -6.31 19.91
CA GLY A 166 11.53 -7.13 21.05
C GLY A 166 10.32 -8.01 20.75
N GLY A 167 9.88 -8.08 19.49
CA GLY A 167 8.81 -8.99 19.07
C GLY A 167 9.32 -10.41 18.90
N VAL A 168 8.39 -11.37 18.86
CA VAL A 168 8.71 -12.79 18.69
C VAL A 168 7.98 -13.35 17.47
N ILE A 169 8.66 -14.15 16.66
CA ILE A 169 8.02 -14.91 15.59
C ILE A 169 7.73 -16.32 16.08
N MET A 170 6.45 -16.71 16.07
CA MET A 170 6.01 -18.04 16.49
C MET A 170 5.48 -18.82 15.30
N ASN A 171 5.87 -20.09 15.18
CA ASN A 171 5.28 -21.00 14.21
C ASN A 171 4.03 -21.62 14.82
N TRP A 172 2.87 -21.37 14.21
CA TRP A 172 1.60 -21.97 14.60
C TRP A 172 1.04 -22.75 13.41
N ASP A 173 1.10 -24.08 13.52
CA ASP A 173 0.61 -25.03 12.52
C ASP A 173 1.14 -24.77 11.09
N GLY A 174 2.47 -24.52 10.97
CA GLY A 174 3.12 -24.25 9.69
C GLY A 174 3.03 -22.80 9.22
N SER A 175 2.36 -21.92 9.97
CA SER A 175 2.25 -20.48 9.67
C SER A 175 3.02 -19.65 10.69
N TYR A 176 3.96 -18.82 10.23
CA TYR A 176 4.69 -17.91 11.10
C TYR A 176 3.85 -16.67 11.44
N ARG A 177 3.78 -16.32 12.73
CA ARG A 177 2.98 -15.21 13.24
C ARG A 177 3.79 -14.31 14.16
N VAL A 178 3.58 -13.00 14.04
CA VAL A 178 4.10 -11.97 14.95
C VAL A 178 3.39 -12.08 16.28
N ASN A 179 4.15 -12.28 17.36
CA ASN A 179 3.67 -12.51 18.72
C ASN A 179 2.56 -13.58 18.82
N GLY A 180 2.56 -14.55 17.90
CA GLY A 180 1.53 -15.59 17.82
C GLY A 180 0.18 -15.15 17.26
N GLN A 181 0.02 -13.89 16.84
CA GLN A 181 -1.28 -13.32 16.46
C GLN A 181 -1.42 -13.13 14.93
N LEU A 182 -0.57 -12.31 14.32
CA LEU A 182 -0.74 -11.89 12.92
C LEU A 182 0.26 -12.56 11.98
N ALA A 183 -0.23 -13.03 10.81
CA ALA A 183 0.60 -13.69 9.78
C ALA A 183 1.23 -12.72 8.76
N ILE A 184 1.06 -11.41 8.97
CA ILE A 184 1.67 -10.33 8.20
C ILE A 184 2.65 -9.55 9.10
N SER A 185 3.60 -8.85 8.51
CA SER A 185 4.58 -8.03 9.25
C SER A 185 4.39 -6.52 9.07
N ARG A 186 3.58 -6.09 8.11
CA ARG A 186 3.26 -4.68 7.86
C ARG A 186 1.80 -4.50 7.49
N ALA A 187 1.17 -3.44 7.97
CA ALA A 187 -0.22 -3.12 7.72
C ALA A 187 -0.52 -1.66 8.05
N ILE A 188 -1.59 -1.12 7.45
CA ILE A 188 -2.25 0.07 7.96
C ILE A 188 -3.23 -0.35 9.05
N GLY A 189 -3.23 0.35 10.17
CA GLY A 189 -3.98 -0.02 11.38
C GLY A 189 -3.18 -0.98 12.27
N ASP A 190 -3.85 -2.00 12.82
CA ASP A 190 -3.25 -2.92 13.79
C ASP A 190 -2.58 -2.21 14.98
N ALA A 191 -3.19 -1.14 15.49
CA ALA A 191 -2.62 -0.27 16.51
C ALA A 191 -2.08 -1.04 17.74
N SER A 192 -2.80 -2.07 18.20
CA SER A 192 -2.40 -2.92 19.34
C SER A 192 -1.16 -3.79 19.08
N HIS A 193 -0.76 -3.96 17.82
CA HIS A 193 0.41 -4.75 17.41
C HIS A 193 1.58 -3.87 16.96
N LYS A 194 1.40 -2.55 16.92
CA LYS A 194 2.50 -1.60 16.74
C LYS A 194 3.38 -1.66 18.01
N PRO A 195 4.72 -1.62 17.87
CA PRO A 195 5.44 -1.28 16.65
C PRO A 195 5.92 -2.50 15.84
N PHE A 196 5.49 -3.73 16.20
CA PHE A 196 5.95 -4.96 15.54
C PHE A 196 5.36 -5.12 14.14
N ILE A 197 4.07 -4.81 13.99
CA ILE A 197 3.46 -4.60 12.68
C ILE A 197 3.77 -3.16 12.28
N SER A 198 4.59 -2.99 11.23
CA SER A 198 4.95 -1.65 10.75
C SER A 198 3.90 -1.07 9.83
#